data_AF-A0A930FB31-F1
#
_entry.id   AF-A0A930FB31-F1
#
_cell.length_a   1.000
_cell.length_b   1.000
_cell.length_c   1.000
_cell.angle_alpha   90.00
_cell.angle_beta   90.00
_cell.angle_gamma   90.00
#
_symmetry.space_group_name_H-M   'P 1'
#
loop_
_entity.id
_entity.type
_entity.pdbx_description
1 polymer ?
#
loop_
_entity_poly.entity_id
_entity_poly.type
_entity_poly.pdbx_seq_one_letter_code
_entity_poly.pdbx_strand_id
1 'polypeptide(L)'
;MDVTVIGAGLAGCEAAYQLAKRGFHVRLYEMKPVKHSPAHHSDDFAELVCSNSLRSDALTNAVGVLKEEMRQIGSLIMQVADNNKVPAGSALAVDREKFAREVTELVRNHPNIEVIAEEVTKIPEGPTIIATGPLSSEGMVKAIGTLIDDRYCYFYDAAAPIVTAESINFDKAYK
;
A
#
# COMPACT_ATOMS: atom_id res chain seq x y z
N MET A 1 -16.70 4.03 16.75
CA MET A 1 -15.30 3.75 17.12
C MET A 1 -14.48 4.19 15.93
N ASP A 2 -13.55 5.09 16.17
CA ASP A 2 -12.82 5.76 15.10
C ASP A 2 -11.47 5.09 14.94
N VAL A 3 -11.08 4.83 13.69
CA VAL A 3 -9.81 4.17 13.37
C VAL A 3 -8.94 5.15 12.60
N THR A 4 -7.68 5.27 13.00
CA THR A 4 -6.70 6.10 12.30
C THR A 4 -5.99 5.25 11.25
N VAL A 5 -5.86 5.77 10.03
CA VAL A 5 -4.98 5.22 9.00
C VAL A 5 -3.98 6.30 8.59
N ILE A 6 -2.69 5.99 8.59
CA ILE A 6 -1.63 6.96 8.31
C ILE A 6 -0.91 6.59 7.01
N GLY A 7 -0.95 7.49 6.03
CA GLY A 7 -0.46 7.31 4.67
C GLY A 7 -1.56 6.85 3.73
N ALA A 8 -1.77 7.56 2.61
CA ALA A 8 -2.76 7.24 1.58
C ALA A 8 -2.10 6.59 0.33
N GLY A 9 -1.10 5.74 0.54
CA GLY A 9 -0.60 4.82 -0.49
C GLY A 9 -1.58 3.69 -0.79
N LEU A 10 -1.15 2.68 -1.56
CA LEU A 10 -1.98 1.51 -1.91
C LEU A 10 -2.59 0.84 -0.67
N ALA A 11 -1.75 0.52 0.33
CA ALA A 11 -2.19 -0.17 1.55
C ALA A 11 -3.11 0.69 2.42
N GLY A 12 -2.82 1.99 2.55
CA GLY A 12 -3.62 2.90 3.37
C GLY A 12 -5.01 3.17 2.78
N CYS A 13 -5.09 3.36 1.47
CA CYS A 13 -6.38 3.51 0.78
C CYS A 13 -7.24 2.26 0.91
N GLU A 14 -6.65 1.07 0.69
CA GLU A 14 -7.36 -0.19 0.84
C GLU A 14 -7.84 -0.38 2.28
N ALA A 15 -6.97 -0.15 3.28
CA ALA A 15 -7.32 -0.27 4.69
C ALA A 15 -8.46 0.68 5.09
N ALA A 16 -8.34 1.96 4.72
CA ALA A 16 -9.36 2.96 5.01
C ALA A 16 -10.70 2.59 4.37
N TYR A 17 -10.69 2.19 3.10
CA TYR A 17 -11.91 1.80 2.38
C TYR A 17 -12.56 0.54 2.97
N GLN A 18 -11.78 -0.49 3.30
CA GLN A 18 -12.30 -1.72 3.89
C GLN A 18 -12.89 -1.50 5.29
N LEU A 19 -12.28 -0.65 6.12
CA LEU A 19 -12.84 -0.24 7.42
C LEU A 19 -14.13 0.56 7.25
N ALA A 20 -14.12 1.53 6.35
CA ALA A 20 -15.25 2.43 6.09
C ALA A 20 -16.48 1.68 5.54
N LYS A 21 -16.26 0.72 4.63
CA LYS A 21 -17.29 -0.19 4.08
C LYS A 21 -17.92 -1.09 5.15
N ARG A 22 -17.20 -1.36 6.25
CA ARG A 22 -17.68 -2.12 7.41
C ARG A 22 -18.30 -1.25 8.51
N GLY A 23 -18.50 0.04 8.23
CA GLY A 23 -19.20 0.97 9.13
C GLY A 23 -18.31 1.64 10.18
N PHE A 24 -16.99 1.50 10.10
CA PHE A 24 -16.09 2.27 10.97
C PHE A 24 -15.87 3.66 10.41
N HIS A 25 -15.81 4.67 11.28
CA HIS A 25 -15.35 5.99 10.90
C HIS A 25 -13.82 5.98 10.84
N VAL A 26 -13.25 6.48 9.74
CA VAL A 26 -11.81 6.43 9.48
C VAL A 26 -11.27 7.83 9.34
N ARG A 27 -10.19 8.14 10.07
CA ARG A 27 -9.36 9.31 9.83
C ARG A 27 -8.14 8.90 9.04
N LEU A 28 -8.15 9.21 7.74
CA LEU A 28 -7.05 8.93 6.83
C LEU A 28 -6.13 10.15 6.74
N TYR A 29 -4.93 10.02 7.30
CA TYR A 29 -3.89 11.04 7.23
C TYR A 29 -3.04 10.84 5.99
N GLU A 30 -2.82 11.91 5.23
CA GLU A 30 -1.86 11.96 4.13
C GLU A 30 -1.03 13.25 4.27
N MET A 31 0.29 13.12 4.16
CA MET A 31 1.17 14.29 4.26
C MET A 31 1.11 15.15 3.01
N LYS A 32 0.78 14.58 1.85
CA LYS A 32 0.51 15.34 0.61
C LYS A 32 -0.82 16.10 0.70
N PRO A 33 -0.93 17.33 0.18
CA PRO A 33 0.11 18.07 -0.57
C PRO A 33 1.09 18.86 0.31
N VAL A 34 0.92 18.85 1.64
CA VAL A 34 1.75 19.66 2.56
C VAL A 34 3.23 19.29 2.48
N LYS A 35 3.52 18.00 2.26
CA LYS A 35 4.87 17.47 2.13
C LYS A 35 4.88 16.27 1.17
N HIS A 36 5.85 16.25 0.27
CA HIS A 36 6.09 15.14 -0.65
C HIS A 36 7.39 14.43 -0.29
N SER A 37 7.43 13.11 -0.52
CA SER A 37 8.71 12.40 -0.59
C SER A 37 9.38 12.67 -1.94
N PRO A 38 10.68 12.42 -2.11
CA PRO A 38 11.38 12.59 -3.40
C PRO A 38 10.80 11.79 -4.58
N ALA A 39 10.06 10.71 -4.33
CA ALA A 39 9.50 9.85 -5.38
C ALA A 39 8.06 10.20 -5.80
N HIS A 40 7.34 11.02 -5.03
CA HIS A 40 5.92 11.32 -5.29
C HIS A 40 5.79 12.65 -6.03
N HIS A 41 5.05 12.67 -7.13
CA HIS A 41 4.88 13.81 -8.02
C HIS A 41 3.43 14.30 -8.13
N SER A 42 2.47 13.54 -7.61
CA SER A 42 1.04 13.92 -7.57
C SER A 42 0.54 14.06 -6.14
N ASP A 43 -0.49 14.87 -5.96
CA ASP A 43 -1.28 14.97 -4.72
C ASP A 43 -2.29 13.81 -4.58
N ASP A 44 -2.50 13.05 -5.66
CA ASP A 44 -3.39 11.90 -5.67
C ASP A 44 -2.85 10.78 -4.76
N PHE A 45 -3.79 10.03 -4.20
CA PHE A 45 -3.56 8.83 -3.41
C PHE A 45 -3.16 7.65 -4.30
N ALA A 46 -2.58 6.62 -3.68
CA ALA A 46 -2.19 5.37 -4.35
C ALA A 46 -1.32 5.56 -5.62
N GLU A 47 -0.53 6.64 -5.67
CA GLU A 47 0.35 6.97 -6.78
C GLU A 47 1.36 5.82 -7.07
N LEU A 48 1.46 5.42 -8.33
CA LEU A 48 2.43 4.42 -8.79
C LEU A 48 3.75 5.10 -9.22
N VAL A 49 4.66 5.30 -8.28
CA VAL A 49 5.92 6.05 -8.46
C VAL A 49 7.00 5.34 -9.30
N CYS A 50 6.80 4.06 -9.65
CA CYS A 50 7.75 3.28 -10.42
C CYS A 50 7.05 2.64 -11.63
N SER A 51 6.88 1.33 -11.67
CA SER A 51 6.15 0.63 -12.73
C SER A 51 4.64 0.86 -12.64
N ASN A 52 3.95 0.91 -13.79
CA ASN A 52 2.49 0.84 -13.85
C ASN A 52 1.95 -0.58 -13.91
N SER A 53 2.84 -1.57 -13.87
CA SER A 53 2.46 -2.98 -13.79
C SER A 53 2.26 -3.40 -12.34
N LEU A 54 1.09 -3.93 -12.04
CA LEU A 54 0.80 -4.67 -10.82
C LEU A 54 1.24 -6.14 -10.92
N ARG A 55 2.14 -6.48 -11.86
CA ARG A 55 2.63 -7.84 -12.18
C ARG A 55 1.56 -8.75 -12.79
N SER A 56 1.86 -10.05 -12.91
CA SER A 56 1.03 -11.06 -13.59
C SER A 56 -0.39 -11.11 -13.04
N ASP A 57 -1.38 -11.21 -13.94
CA ASP A 57 -2.80 -11.40 -13.62
C ASP A 57 -3.21 -12.89 -13.75
N ALA A 58 -2.26 -13.77 -14.08
CA ALA A 58 -2.52 -15.19 -14.29
C ALA A 58 -2.52 -15.97 -12.97
N LEU A 59 -3.50 -16.87 -12.80
CA LEU A 59 -3.62 -17.75 -11.61
C LEU A 59 -2.48 -18.78 -11.49
N THR A 60 -1.68 -18.96 -12.54
CA THR A 60 -0.44 -19.75 -12.48
C THR A 60 0.71 -19.00 -11.79
N ASN A 61 0.50 -17.74 -11.38
CA ASN A 61 1.44 -16.93 -10.63
C ASN A 61 0.85 -16.56 -9.26
N ALA A 62 1.67 -16.62 -8.20
CA ALA A 62 1.26 -16.29 -6.83
C ALA A 62 0.62 -14.90 -6.72
N VAL A 63 1.15 -13.90 -7.44
CA VAL A 63 0.57 -12.55 -7.41
C VAL A 63 -0.76 -12.45 -8.15
N GLY A 64 -1.04 -13.36 -9.11
CA GLY A 64 -2.34 -13.45 -9.77
C GLY A 64 -3.39 -14.07 -8.85
N VAL A 65 -3.02 -15.11 -8.09
CA VAL A 65 -3.88 -15.70 -7.05
C VAL A 65 -4.26 -14.67 -5.99
N LEU A 66 -3.27 -13.92 -5.47
CA LEU A 66 -3.52 -12.88 -4.47
C LEU A 66 -4.51 -11.83 -4.98
N LYS A 67 -4.40 -11.40 -6.25
CA LYS A 67 -5.34 -10.44 -6.85
C LYS A 67 -6.74 -11.00 -6.93
N GLU A 68 -6.89 -12.28 -7.25
CA GLU A 68 -8.19 -12.92 -7.31
C GLU A 68 -8.84 -13.01 -5.92
N GLU A 69 -8.06 -13.33 -4.89
CA GLU A 69 -8.52 -13.25 -3.50
C GLU A 69 -8.94 -11.83 -3.14
N MET A 70 -8.14 -10.82 -3.52
CA MET A 70 -8.46 -9.41 -3.33
C MET A 70 -9.76 -8.99 -4.03
N ARG A 71 -10.03 -9.50 -5.24
CA ARG A 71 -11.30 -9.27 -5.95
C ARG A 71 -12.47 -9.88 -5.20
N GLN A 72 -12.33 -11.11 -4.71
CA GLN A 72 -13.39 -11.81 -3.96
C GLN A 72 -13.76 -11.10 -2.65
N ILE A 73 -12.80 -10.49 -1.97
CA ILE A 73 -13.06 -9.68 -0.76
C ILE A 73 -13.50 -8.25 -1.07
N GLY A 74 -13.63 -7.90 -2.34
CA GLY A 74 -14.07 -6.59 -2.82
C GLY A 74 -13.07 -5.48 -2.56
N SER A 75 -11.82 -5.70 -2.98
CA SER A 75 -10.72 -4.72 -2.91
C SER A 75 -11.00 -3.48 -3.76
N LEU A 76 -10.78 -2.30 -3.16
CA LEU A 76 -10.82 -1.02 -3.87
C LEU A 76 -9.73 -0.96 -4.95
N ILE A 77 -8.51 -1.30 -4.57
CA ILE A 77 -7.34 -1.23 -5.46
C ILE A 77 -7.53 -2.13 -6.68
N MET A 78 -8.05 -3.34 -6.50
CA MET A 78 -8.30 -4.24 -7.64
C MET A 78 -9.43 -3.76 -8.52
N GLN A 79 -10.54 -3.26 -7.93
CA GLN A 79 -11.65 -2.70 -8.69
C GLN A 79 -11.18 -1.54 -9.58
N VAL A 80 -10.42 -0.58 -9.03
CA VAL A 80 -9.92 0.57 -9.78
C VAL A 80 -8.84 0.16 -10.79
N ALA A 81 -8.02 -0.85 -10.47
CA ALA A 81 -7.03 -1.36 -11.41
C ALA A 81 -7.68 -2.02 -12.63
N ASP A 82 -8.75 -2.79 -12.44
CA ASP A 82 -9.49 -3.42 -13.53
C ASP A 82 -10.19 -2.36 -14.42
N ASN A 83 -10.72 -1.27 -13.82
CA ASN A 83 -11.33 -0.15 -14.55
C ASN A 83 -10.32 0.65 -15.40
N ASN A 84 -9.06 0.73 -14.96
CA ASN A 84 -8.01 1.53 -15.59
C ASN A 84 -6.96 0.68 -16.33
N LYS A 85 -7.30 -0.57 -16.66
CA LYS A 85 -6.39 -1.52 -17.28
C LYS A 85 -5.93 -1.05 -18.67
N VAL A 86 -4.64 -1.20 -18.94
CA VAL A 86 -4.02 -0.99 -20.26
C VAL A 86 -3.38 -2.28 -20.78
N PRO A 87 -3.21 -2.46 -22.11
CA PRO A 87 -2.60 -3.67 -22.65
C PRO A 87 -1.17 -3.93 -22.13
N ALA A 88 -0.93 -5.11 -21.53
CA ALA A 88 0.37 -5.47 -20.96
C ALA A 88 0.65 -6.99 -20.95
N GLY A 89 0.16 -7.71 -21.97
CA GLY A 89 0.33 -9.16 -22.07
C GLY A 89 -0.33 -9.89 -20.90
N SER A 90 0.43 -10.72 -20.18
CA SER A 90 -0.07 -11.48 -19.02
C SER A 90 -0.06 -10.69 -17.70
N ALA A 91 0.39 -9.43 -17.72
CA ALA A 91 0.37 -8.56 -16.56
C ALA A 91 -0.91 -7.71 -16.49
N LEU A 92 -1.30 -7.38 -15.26
CA LEU A 92 -2.23 -6.28 -15.01
C LEU A 92 -1.41 -5.00 -14.95
N ALA A 93 -1.52 -4.16 -15.98
CA ALA A 93 -0.98 -2.81 -15.96
C ALA A 93 -2.10 -1.79 -16.06
N VAL A 94 -1.87 -0.60 -15.52
CA VAL A 94 -2.88 0.46 -15.44
C VAL A 94 -2.38 1.77 -16.04
N ASP A 95 -3.31 2.64 -16.40
CA ASP A 95 -3.03 4.07 -16.57
C ASP A 95 -2.78 4.68 -15.18
N ARG A 96 -1.54 5.10 -14.89
CA ARG A 96 -1.12 5.51 -13.53
C ARG A 96 -1.94 6.66 -12.99
N GLU A 97 -2.18 7.68 -13.81
CA GLU A 97 -2.83 8.90 -13.39
C GLU A 97 -4.33 8.68 -13.20
N LYS A 98 -4.97 7.96 -14.11
CA LYS A 98 -6.39 7.65 -13.96
C LYS A 98 -6.65 6.71 -12.77
N PHE A 99 -5.78 5.72 -12.57
CA PHE A 99 -5.83 4.84 -11.41
C PHE A 99 -5.72 5.62 -10.09
N ALA A 100 -4.70 6.46 -9.94
CA ALA A 100 -4.48 7.24 -8.70
C ALA A 100 -5.65 8.21 -8.44
N ARG A 101 -6.13 8.89 -9.49
CA ARG A 101 -7.26 9.82 -9.41
C ARG A 101 -8.55 9.13 -8.99
N GLU A 102 -8.89 7.99 -9.60
CA GLU A 102 -10.11 7.25 -9.27
C GLU A 102 -10.06 6.69 -7.84
N VAL A 103 -8.91 6.17 -7.38
CA VAL A 103 -8.75 5.80 -5.96
C VAL A 103 -8.98 7.00 -5.05
N THR A 104 -8.39 8.15 -5.38
CA THR A 104 -8.52 9.40 -4.61
C THR A 104 -9.97 9.85 -4.50
N GLU A 105 -10.68 9.88 -5.62
CA GLU A 105 -12.10 10.27 -5.68
C GLU A 105 -12.97 9.33 -4.85
N LEU A 106 -12.79 8.01 -4.97
CA LEU A 106 -13.58 7.03 -4.23
C LEU A 106 -13.32 7.11 -2.71
N VAL A 107 -12.08 7.35 -2.30
CA VAL A 107 -11.72 7.50 -0.88
C VAL A 107 -12.23 8.82 -0.31
N ARG A 108 -12.02 9.95 -0.99
CA ARG A 108 -12.44 11.28 -0.52
C ARG A 108 -13.96 11.43 -0.45
N ASN A 109 -14.69 10.76 -1.35
CA ASN A 109 -16.15 10.83 -1.38
C ASN A 109 -16.83 9.78 -0.50
N HIS A 110 -16.07 8.91 0.19
CA HIS A 110 -16.67 7.91 1.07
C HIS A 110 -17.16 8.57 2.37
N PRO A 111 -18.45 8.44 2.75
CA PRO A 111 -19.04 9.20 3.86
C PRO A 111 -18.44 8.90 5.24
N ASN A 112 -17.84 7.72 5.39
CA ASN A 112 -17.18 7.29 6.63
C ASN A 112 -15.66 7.57 6.67
N ILE A 113 -15.09 8.21 5.65
CA ILE A 113 -13.66 8.54 5.61
C ILE A 113 -13.49 10.06 5.71
N GLU A 114 -12.86 10.51 6.80
CA GLU A 114 -12.34 11.86 6.94
C GLU A 114 -10.88 11.87 6.44
N VAL A 115 -10.59 12.71 5.46
CA VAL A 115 -9.23 12.87 4.92
C VAL A 115 -8.58 14.09 5.57
N ILE A 116 -7.41 13.89 6.16
CA ILE A 116 -6.65 14.93 6.87
C ILE A 116 -5.30 15.11 6.17
N ALA A 117 -5.08 16.30 5.61
CA ALA A 117 -3.84 16.65 4.93
C ALA A 117 -2.79 17.15 5.95
N GLU A 118 -2.12 16.22 6.64
CA GLU A 118 -1.15 16.52 7.69
C GLU A 118 -0.06 15.43 7.77
N GLU A 119 1.20 15.85 7.99
CA GLU A 119 2.27 14.94 8.37
C GLU A 119 2.11 14.49 9.82
N VAL A 120 1.83 13.20 10.02
CA VAL A 120 1.82 12.61 11.35
C VAL A 120 3.25 12.32 11.81
N THR A 121 3.60 12.83 13.00
CA THR A 121 4.94 12.65 13.61
C THR A 121 4.88 11.99 14.99
N LYS A 122 3.68 11.62 15.44
CA LYS A 122 3.42 10.90 16.70
C LYS A 122 2.33 9.87 16.45
N ILE A 123 2.50 8.65 16.96
CA ILE A 123 1.49 7.61 16.84
C ILE A 123 0.33 7.96 17.78
N PRO A 124 -0.90 8.15 17.27
CA PRO A 124 -2.04 8.49 18.10
C PRO A 124 -2.46 7.31 18.99
N GLU A 125 -3.16 7.61 20.07
CA GLU A 125 -3.80 6.58 20.90
C GLU A 125 -4.98 5.92 20.17
N GLY A 126 -5.26 4.66 20.53
CA GLY A 126 -6.33 3.86 19.94
C GLY A 126 -5.93 3.08 18.68
N PRO A 127 -6.88 2.40 18.02
CA PRO A 127 -6.60 1.57 16.86
C PRO A 127 -6.04 2.41 15.69
N THR A 128 -4.83 2.07 15.26
CA THR A 128 -4.12 2.79 14.22
C THR A 128 -3.46 1.82 13.25
N ILE A 129 -3.64 2.07 11.95
CA ILE A 129 -2.91 1.41 10.87
C ILE A 129 -1.85 2.38 10.34
N ILE A 130 -0.59 1.98 10.38
CA ILE A 130 0.52 2.76 9.82
C ILE A 130 0.86 2.17 8.45
N ALA A 131 0.61 2.94 7.38
CA ALA A 131 0.75 2.55 5.98
C ALA A 131 1.56 3.58 5.16
N THR A 132 2.60 4.17 5.77
CA THR A 132 3.40 5.29 5.23
C THR A 132 4.41 4.89 4.15
N GLY A 133 4.48 3.61 3.79
CA GLY A 133 5.28 3.10 2.68
C GLY A 133 6.80 3.14 2.92
N PRO A 134 7.60 2.80 1.89
CA PRO A 134 9.05 2.67 2.00
C PRO A 134 9.78 3.99 2.23
N LEU A 135 9.15 5.12 1.89
CA LEU A 135 9.69 6.47 2.07
C LEU A 135 8.96 7.21 3.20
N SER A 136 8.74 6.51 4.32
CA SER A 136 8.14 7.08 5.52
C SER A 136 8.93 8.32 5.98
N SER A 137 8.23 9.36 6.43
CA SER A 137 8.89 10.60 6.85
C SER A 137 9.78 10.38 8.08
N GLU A 138 10.82 11.21 8.24
CA GLU A 138 11.73 11.12 9.39
C GLU A 138 10.99 11.16 10.74
N GLY A 139 9.95 12.01 10.82
CA GLY A 139 9.12 12.12 12.02
C GLY A 139 8.35 10.83 12.32
N MET A 140 7.73 10.22 11.30
CA MET A 140 7.04 8.93 11.46
C MET A 140 8.01 7.82 11.85
N VAL A 141 9.18 7.74 11.21
CA VAL A 141 10.14 6.68 11.51
C VAL A 141 10.67 6.81 12.94
N LYS A 142 10.95 8.03 13.40
CA LYS A 142 11.32 8.26 14.81
C LYS A 142 10.22 7.84 15.77
N ALA A 143 8.95 8.09 15.42
CA ALA A 143 7.81 7.67 16.22
C ALA A 143 7.69 6.14 16.30
N ILE A 144 7.84 5.44 15.17
CA ILE A 144 7.87 3.97 15.11
C ILE A 144 9.04 3.42 15.92
N GLY A 145 10.26 3.95 15.74
CA GLY A 145 11.45 3.50 16.48
C GLY A 145 11.32 3.69 17.99
N THR A 146 10.59 4.72 18.45
CA THR A 146 10.27 4.91 19.87
C THR A 146 9.31 3.83 20.39
N LEU A 147 8.41 3.33 19.53
CA LEU A 147 7.41 2.32 19.91
C LEU A 147 7.97 0.89 19.92
N ILE A 148 8.77 0.51 18.93
CA ILE A 148 9.21 -0.89 18.72
C ILE A 148 10.72 -1.13 18.91
N ASP A 149 11.47 -0.12 19.36
CA ASP A 149 12.94 -0.08 19.40
C ASP A 149 13.58 0.18 18.01
N ASP A 150 14.45 1.19 17.94
CA ASP A 150 15.03 1.70 16.71
C ASP A 150 15.95 0.70 16.01
N ARG A 151 16.50 -0.27 16.77
CA ARG A 151 17.37 -1.33 16.25
C ARG A 151 16.67 -2.25 15.25
N TYR A 152 15.34 -2.27 15.23
CA TYR A 152 14.54 -3.08 14.30
C TYR A 152 14.05 -2.29 13.07
N CYS A 153 14.35 -0.99 12.98
CA CYS A 153 13.92 -0.13 11.89
C CYS A 153 15.03 0.04 10.85
N TYR A 154 15.08 -0.89 9.88
CA TYR A 154 16.00 -0.81 8.74
C TYR A 154 15.34 -0.14 7.54
N PHE A 155 16.11 0.70 6.85
CA PHE A 155 15.65 1.50 5.70
C PHE A 155 16.02 0.94 4.34
N TYR A 156 16.81 -0.12 4.33
CA TYR A 156 17.24 -0.78 3.12
C TYR A 156 17.04 -2.28 3.31
N ASP A 157 16.65 -2.95 2.24
CA ASP A 157 16.73 -4.38 2.15
C ASP A 157 18.11 -4.79 1.63
N ALA A 158 18.61 -5.91 2.13
CA ALA A 158 19.78 -6.59 1.60
C ALA A 158 19.43 -8.07 1.45
N ALA A 159 18.39 -8.34 0.66
CA ALA A 159 17.87 -9.68 0.47
C ALA A 159 18.69 -10.45 -0.57
N ALA A 160 19.25 -11.59 -0.16
CA ALA A 160 19.79 -12.57 -1.10
C ALA A 160 18.64 -13.33 -1.80
N PRO A 161 18.85 -13.86 -3.01
CA PRO A 161 17.86 -14.74 -3.65
C PRO A 161 17.51 -15.92 -2.74
N ILE A 162 16.20 -16.19 -2.59
CA ILE A 162 15.69 -17.34 -1.83
C ILE A 162 15.30 -18.42 -2.83
N VAL A 163 15.79 -19.64 -2.61
CA VAL A 163 15.44 -20.83 -3.40
C VAL A 163 14.68 -21.83 -2.54
N THR A 164 13.80 -22.62 -3.15
CA THR A 164 13.09 -23.68 -2.42
C THR A 164 14.05 -24.83 -2.14
N ALA A 165 13.99 -25.40 -0.93
CA ALA A 165 14.87 -26.51 -0.56
C ALA A 165 14.72 -27.72 -1.50
N GLU A 166 13.51 -27.96 -2.02
CA GLU A 166 13.20 -29.03 -2.98
C GLU A 166 13.93 -28.87 -4.32
N SER A 167 14.31 -27.65 -4.71
CA SER A 167 15.07 -27.38 -5.94
C SER A 167 16.58 -27.64 -5.79
N ILE A 168 17.06 -27.87 -4.56
CA ILE A 168 18.48 -28.03 -4.27
C ILE A 168 18.88 -29.49 -4.50
N ASN A 169 19.90 -29.70 -5.32
CA ASN A 169 20.55 -31.01 -5.44
C ASN A 169 21.49 -31.22 -4.23
N PHE A 170 21.01 -31.96 -3.23
CA PHE A 170 21.78 -32.32 -2.03
C PHE A 170 22.85 -33.39 -2.25
N ASP A 171 23.00 -33.97 -3.45
CA ASP A 171 24.20 -34.76 -3.76
C ASP A 171 25.44 -33.85 -3.92
N LYS A 172 25.21 -32.53 -4.11
CA LYS A 172 26.26 -31.50 -4.27
C LYS A 172 26.22 -30.44 -3.17
N ALA A 173 25.40 -30.61 -2.15
CA ALA A 173 25.21 -29.67 -1.05
C ALA A 173 24.97 -30.42 0.26
N TYR A 174 25.23 -29.78 1.40
CA TYR A 174 24.92 -30.33 2.72
C TYR A 174 23.69 -29.64 3.31
N LYS A 175 23.01 -30.35 4.22
CA LYS A 175 21.85 -29.84 4.95
C LYS A 175 22.25 -29.40 6.35
#